data_AF-A0A538PKD0-F1
#
_entry.id   AF-A0A538PKD0-F1
#
_cell.length_a   1.000
_cell.length_b   1.000
_cell.length_c   1.000
_cell.angle_alpha   90.00
_cell.angle_beta   90.00
_cell.angle_gamma   90.00
#
_symmetry.space_group_name_H-M   'P 1'
#
loop_
_entity.id
_entity.type
_entity.pdbx_description
1 polymer ?
#
loop_
_entity_poly.entity_id
_entity_poly.type
_entity_poly.pdbx_seq_one_letter_code
_entity_poly.pdbx_strand_id
1 'polypeptide(L)'
;MWARVDKVDRIRPQPDGGAIVLIEDERTAAAMSRVPALSTLIATARILDARRVLELRYHGTGEIRYAAGAAPPMFLVEAITRAGAHLADRTGDRITYPAAPAAVSSTIDLAFAELAHHVRIGIGQVTMAAALRTTEERRRRAPLDLDANPAGYWTSVFELSALAFAIRLASGDLAKPARLAQRIVAGQEAEGSLATEAPE
;
A
#
# COMPACT_ATOMS: atom_id res chain seq x y z
N MET A 1 3.01 -12.46 7.26
CA MET A 1 1.70 -12.09 6.65
C MET A 1 1.81 -10.77 5.86
N TRP A 2 2.10 -10.86 4.56
CA TRP A 2 2.51 -9.73 3.70
C TRP A 2 1.51 -8.58 3.53
N ALA A 3 0.23 -8.83 3.82
CA ALA A 3 -0.86 -7.89 3.58
C ALA A 3 -1.40 -7.24 4.87
N ARG A 4 -0.66 -7.29 5.99
CA ARG A 4 -0.99 -6.49 7.18
C ARG A 4 -0.56 -5.04 6.95
N VAL A 5 -1.44 -4.23 6.39
CA VAL A 5 -1.12 -2.85 6.00
C VAL A 5 -1.30 -1.88 7.16
N ASP A 6 -2.19 -2.23 8.10
CA ASP A 6 -2.51 -1.51 9.34
C ASP A 6 -1.58 -1.84 10.52
N LYS A 7 -0.66 -2.78 10.35
CA LYS A 7 0.21 -3.27 11.42
C LYS A 7 1.64 -3.35 10.95
N VAL A 8 2.53 -2.86 11.81
CA VAL A 8 3.97 -3.12 11.73
C VAL A 8 4.26 -4.53 12.26
N ASP A 9 5.11 -5.29 11.58
CA ASP A 9 5.37 -6.69 11.97
C ASP A 9 6.25 -6.80 13.21
N ARG A 10 7.43 -6.16 13.19
CA ARG A 10 8.35 -6.14 14.33
C ARG A 10 9.05 -4.80 14.46
N ILE A 11 9.32 -4.38 15.70
CA ILE A 11 10.08 -3.18 16.01
C ILE A 11 11.22 -3.58 16.96
N ARG A 12 12.45 -3.20 16.63
CA ARG A 12 13.64 -3.43 17.45
C ARG A 12 14.22 -2.08 17.89
N PRO A 13 13.91 -1.61 19.11
CA PRO A 13 14.54 -0.42 19.67
C PRO A 13 16.06 -0.55 19.66
N GLN A 14 16.75 0.56 19.43
CA GLN A 14 18.20 0.65 19.38
C GLN A 14 18.73 1.45 20.59
N PRO A 15 19.97 1.20 21.04
CA PRO A 15 20.57 1.91 22.18
C PRO A 15 20.71 3.42 21.98
N ASP A 16 20.70 3.89 20.73
CA ASP A 16 20.77 5.31 20.35
C ASP A 16 19.42 6.04 20.45
N GLY A 17 18.37 5.36 20.91
CA GLY A 17 17.01 5.89 21.02
C GLY A 17 16.20 5.76 19.73
N GLY A 18 16.78 5.24 18.64
CA GLY A 18 16.07 4.90 17.42
C GLY A 18 15.42 3.53 17.44
N ALA A 19 14.89 3.09 16.31
CA ALA A 19 14.41 1.73 16.13
C ALA A 19 14.62 1.19 14.72
N ILE A 20 14.77 -0.13 14.60
CA ILE A 20 14.65 -0.84 13.33
C ILE A 20 13.23 -1.36 13.23
N VAL A 21 12.47 -0.85 12.25
CA VAL A 21 11.13 -1.36 11.93
C VAL A 21 11.26 -2.41 10.83
N LEU A 22 10.80 -3.62 11.10
CA LEU A 22 10.83 -4.73 10.17
C LEU A 22 9.46 -4.91 9.52
N ILE A 23 9.47 -5.01 8.19
CA ILE A 23 8.33 -5.34 7.34
C ILE A 23 8.65 -6.67 6.67
N GLU A 24 7.79 -7.67 6.84
CA GLU A 24 7.97 -9.02 6.33
C GLU A 24 7.05 -9.27 5.13
N ASP A 25 7.62 -9.86 4.08
CA ASP A 25 6.88 -10.29 2.91
C ASP A 25 7.23 -11.73 2.56
N GLU A 26 6.36 -12.66 2.94
CA GLU A 26 6.57 -14.09 2.75
C GLU A 26 6.18 -14.58 1.34
N ARG A 27 5.72 -13.67 0.46
CA ARG A 27 5.36 -14.04 -0.91
C ARG A 27 6.58 -14.50 -1.69
N THR A 28 6.34 -15.39 -2.65
CA THR A 28 7.32 -15.70 -3.68
C THR A 28 7.41 -14.55 -4.70
N ALA A 29 8.53 -14.45 -5.43
CA ALA A 29 8.67 -13.48 -6.52
C ALA A 29 7.53 -13.60 -7.55
N ALA A 30 7.11 -14.82 -7.88
CA ALA A 30 5.99 -15.06 -8.79
C ALA A 30 4.67 -14.51 -8.24
N ALA A 31 4.40 -14.67 -6.93
CA ALA A 31 3.21 -14.11 -6.30
C ALA A 31 3.24 -12.57 -6.28
N MET A 32 4.40 -11.96 -6.03
CA MET A 32 4.59 -10.50 -6.10
C MET A 32 4.32 -9.96 -7.51
N SER A 33 4.73 -10.70 -8.54
CA SER A 33 4.57 -10.34 -9.95
C SER A 33 3.16 -10.56 -10.52
N ARG A 34 2.25 -11.25 -9.82
CA ARG A 34 0.89 -11.52 -10.33
C ARG A 34 0.12 -10.23 -10.64
N VAL A 35 0.20 -9.27 -9.72
CA VAL A 35 -0.40 -7.94 -9.87
C VAL A 35 0.64 -6.92 -9.36
N PRO A 36 1.59 -6.48 -10.22
CA PRO A 36 2.70 -5.61 -9.82
C PRO A 36 2.23 -4.34 -9.12
N ALA A 37 1.22 -3.69 -9.67
CA ALA A 37 0.59 -2.50 -9.11
C ALA A 37 0.11 -2.68 -7.66
N LEU A 38 -0.56 -3.80 -7.35
CA LEU A 38 -1.02 -4.11 -6.01
C LEU A 38 0.16 -4.33 -5.04
N SER A 39 1.18 -5.06 -5.49
CA SER A 39 2.39 -5.28 -4.69
C SER A 39 3.12 -3.99 -4.36
N THR A 40 3.23 -3.07 -5.34
CA THR A 40 3.80 -1.73 -5.15
C THR A 40 3.01 -0.94 -4.11
N LEU A 41 1.69 -0.85 -4.27
CA LEU A 41 0.83 -0.09 -3.35
C LEU A 41 0.90 -0.62 -1.91
N ILE A 42 0.85 -1.94 -1.73
CA ILE A 42 0.94 -2.57 -0.41
C ILE A 42 2.31 -2.32 0.22
N ALA A 43 3.41 -2.55 -0.51
CA ALA A 43 4.75 -2.34 0.03
C ALA A 43 4.96 -0.86 0.42
N THR A 44 4.60 0.07 -0.46
CA THR A 44 4.72 1.51 -0.17
C THR A 44 3.85 1.93 1.01
N ALA A 45 2.60 1.47 1.10
CA ALA A 45 1.73 1.79 2.23
C ALA A 45 2.31 1.31 3.57
N ARG A 46 2.84 0.08 3.63
CA ARG A 46 3.47 -0.48 4.82
C ARG A 46 4.74 0.28 5.23
N ILE A 47 5.52 0.73 4.26
CA ILE A 47 6.72 1.54 4.52
C ILE A 47 6.33 2.92 5.05
N LEU A 48 5.31 3.55 4.47
CA LEU A 48 4.81 4.85 4.95
C LEU A 48 4.22 4.75 6.37
N ASP A 49 3.52 3.66 6.69
CA ASP A 49 3.05 3.40 8.06
C ASP A 49 4.23 3.21 9.04
N ALA A 50 5.23 2.41 8.66
CA ALA A 50 6.45 2.24 9.46
C ALA A 50 7.19 3.56 9.70
N ARG A 51 7.25 4.46 8.70
CA ARG A 51 7.81 5.82 8.87
C ARG A 51 7.03 6.62 9.90
N ARG A 52 5.70 6.60 9.81
CA ARG A 52 4.82 7.26 10.79
C ARG A 52 5.07 6.71 12.20
N VAL A 53 5.28 5.40 12.35
CA VAL A 53 5.61 4.81 13.66
C VAL A 53 6.95 5.32 14.18
N LEU A 54 7.99 5.43 13.34
CA LEU A 54 9.26 6.04 13.72
C LEU A 54 9.11 7.51 14.13
N GLU A 55 8.37 8.30 13.35
CA GLU A 55 8.10 9.71 13.64
C GLU A 55 7.41 9.88 15.01
N LEU A 56 6.37 9.08 15.28
CA LEU A 56 5.55 9.22 16.48
C LEU A 56 6.18 8.64 17.74
N ARG A 57 6.93 7.53 17.65
CA ARG A 57 7.42 6.78 18.82
C ARG A 57 8.93 6.91 19.04
N TYR A 58 9.68 7.26 18.01
CA TYR A 58 11.14 7.30 18.02
C TYR A 58 11.69 8.62 17.48
N HIS A 59 10.86 9.68 17.46
CA HIS A 59 11.21 11.03 17.01
C HIS A 59 11.82 11.10 15.60
N GLY A 60 11.42 10.15 14.73
CA GLY A 60 11.95 10.03 13.38
C GLY A 60 13.31 9.33 13.29
N THR A 61 13.87 8.88 14.41
CA THR A 61 15.17 8.20 14.46
C THR A 61 15.00 6.70 14.28
N GLY A 62 15.69 6.15 13.28
CA GLY A 62 15.66 4.72 13.00
C GLY A 62 15.70 4.41 11.51
N GLU A 63 15.48 3.15 11.18
CA GLU A 63 15.46 2.68 9.81
C GLU A 63 14.37 1.62 9.61
N ILE A 64 13.96 1.45 8.36
CA ILE A 64 12.94 0.49 7.97
C ILE A 64 13.60 -0.57 7.12
N ARG A 65 13.41 -1.83 7.47
CA ARG A 65 13.93 -2.99 6.74
C ARG A 65 12.77 -3.81 6.19
N TYR A 66 12.75 -3.98 4.88
CA TYR A 66 11.83 -4.86 4.16
C TYR A 66 12.49 -6.23 3.99
N ALA A 67 12.08 -7.20 4.80
CA ALA A 67 12.56 -8.58 4.77
C ALA A 67 11.65 -9.43 3.88
N ALA A 68 12.11 -9.68 2.65
CA ALA A 68 11.40 -10.53 1.71
C ALA A 68 11.85 -12.00 1.84
N GLY A 69 10.89 -12.92 1.87
CA GLY A 69 11.14 -14.37 1.93
C GLY A 69 11.74 -14.94 0.64
N ALA A 70 11.61 -14.22 -0.47
CA ALA A 70 12.26 -14.46 -1.75
C ALA A 70 12.76 -13.13 -2.32
N ALA A 71 13.75 -13.18 -3.22
CA ALA A 71 14.24 -11.97 -3.90
C ALA A 71 13.09 -11.27 -4.65
N PRO A 72 12.74 -10.02 -4.29
CA PRO A 72 11.68 -9.29 -4.98
C PRO A 72 12.04 -9.00 -6.44
N PRO A 73 11.04 -8.93 -7.33
CA PRO A 73 11.24 -8.39 -8.68
C PRO A 73 11.76 -6.94 -8.63
N MET A 74 12.54 -6.54 -9.64
CA MET A 74 13.20 -5.22 -9.66
C MET A 74 12.24 -4.03 -9.52
N PHE A 75 11.04 -4.09 -10.10
CA PHE A 75 10.03 -3.03 -9.94
C PHE A 75 9.70 -2.78 -8.46
N LEU A 76 9.66 -3.85 -7.66
CA LEU A 76 9.31 -3.78 -6.25
C LEU A 76 10.51 -3.33 -5.42
N VAL A 77 11.74 -3.75 -5.78
CA VAL A 77 12.97 -3.23 -5.16
C VAL A 77 13.05 -1.70 -5.31
N GLU A 78 12.76 -1.18 -6.50
CA GLU A 78 12.75 0.26 -6.74
C GLU A 78 11.68 0.97 -5.91
N ALA A 79 10.45 0.44 -5.87
CA ALA A 79 9.38 1.00 -5.05
C ALA A 79 9.73 1.01 -3.54
N ILE A 80 10.30 -0.08 -3.02
CA ILE A 80 10.71 -0.23 -1.62
C ILE A 80 11.78 0.79 -1.24
N THR A 81 12.87 0.83 -2.02
CA THR A 81 14.03 1.68 -1.74
C THR A 81 13.68 3.16 -1.85
N ARG A 82 12.87 3.56 -2.85
CA ARG A 82 12.37 4.94 -3.00
C ARG A 82 11.40 5.35 -1.90
N ALA A 83 10.56 4.44 -1.40
CA ALA A 83 9.67 4.71 -0.28
C ALA A 83 10.43 4.95 1.05
N GLY A 84 11.69 4.52 1.11
CA GLY A 84 12.62 4.79 2.20
C GLY A 84 12.94 3.59 3.08
N ALA A 85 12.71 2.36 2.60
CA ALA A 85 13.11 1.15 3.29
C ALA A 85 14.35 0.51 2.64
N HIS A 86 15.20 -0.08 3.48
CA HIS A 86 16.26 -0.97 3.04
C HIS A 86 15.64 -2.32 2.67
N LEU A 87 16.06 -2.92 1.56
CA LEU A 87 15.77 -4.34 1.34
C LEU A 87 16.77 -5.15 2.17
N ALA A 88 16.26 -6.10 2.94
CA ALA A 88 17.06 -6.97 3.78
C ALA A 88 16.82 -8.45 3.43
N ASP A 89 17.68 -9.31 3.94
CA ASP A 89 17.45 -10.75 3.95
C ASP A 89 16.21 -11.13 4.76
N ARG A 90 15.85 -12.41 4.74
CA ARG A 90 14.64 -12.93 5.40
C ARG A 90 14.61 -12.66 6.91
N THR A 91 15.77 -12.63 7.58
CA THR A 91 15.83 -12.34 9.01
C THR A 91 15.75 -10.85 9.31
N GLY A 92 16.00 -10.01 8.30
CA GLY A 92 16.03 -8.56 8.44
C GLY A 92 17.35 -8.06 9.00
N ASP A 93 18.42 -8.85 8.98
CA ASP A 93 19.68 -8.54 9.61
C ASP A 93 20.68 -7.96 8.61
N ARG A 94 20.75 -8.55 7.41
CA ARG A 94 21.66 -8.09 6.36
C ARG A 94 20.91 -7.27 5.31
N ILE A 95 21.36 -6.03 5.11
CA ILE A 95 20.89 -5.18 4.02
C ILE A 95 21.45 -5.68 2.69
N THR A 96 20.56 -5.90 1.72
CA THR A 96 20.90 -6.29 0.34
C THR A 96 20.81 -5.10 -0.60
N TYR A 97 19.82 -4.22 -0.42
CA TYR A 97 19.72 -2.94 -1.12
C TYR A 97 19.50 -1.81 -0.11
N PRO A 98 20.32 -0.76 -0.11
CA PRO A 98 20.12 0.36 0.78
C PRO A 98 18.87 1.16 0.40
N ALA A 99 18.23 1.79 1.39
CA ALA A 99 17.20 2.78 1.13
C ALA A 99 17.78 3.92 0.28
N ALA A 100 17.00 4.39 -0.69
CA ALA A 100 17.33 5.54 -1.52
C ALA A 100 16.09 6.43 -1.62
N PRO A 101 15.71 7.11 -0.52
CA PRO A 101 14.43 7.81 -0.43
C PRO A 101 14.27 8.84 -1.53
N ALA A 102 13.14 8.79 -2.23
CA ALA A 102 12.79 9.72 -3.29
C ALA A 102 11.28 9.94 -3.33
N ALA A 103 10.81 10.92 -4.11
CA ALA A 103 9.38 11.09 -4.31
C ALA A 103 8.77 9.81 -4.94
N VAL A 104 7.69 9.31 -4.33
CA VAL A 104 6.94 8.12 -4.76
C VAL A 104 5.53 8.44 -5.25
N SER A 105 5.13 9.72 -5.28
CA SER A 105 3.78 10.12 -5.69
C SER A 105 3.42 9.61 -7.08
N SER A 106 4.26 9.84 -8.08
CA SER A 106 4.03 9.35 -9.44
C SER A 106 3.98 7.82 -9.53
N THR A 107 4.79 7.11 -8.74
CA THR A 107 4.77 5.65 -8.66
C THR A 107 3.44 5.14 -8.08
N ILE A 108 2.92 5.81 -7.06
CA ILE A 108 1.63 5.48 -6.44
C ILE A 108 0.48 5.77 -7.42
N ASP A 109 0.50 6.92 -8.09
CA ASP A 109 -0.53 7.32 -9.07
C ASP A 109 -0.62 6.31 -10.21
N LEU A 110 0.53 5.93 -10.78
CA LEU A 110 0.61 4.93 -11.83
C LEU A 110 0.11 3.57 -11.33
N ALA A 111 0.55 3.12 -10.15
CA ALA A 111 0.12 1.85 -9.59
C ALA A 111 -1.39 1.81 -9.33
N PHE A 112 -2.01 2.90 -8.84
CA PHE A 112 -3.46 2.95 -8.71
C PHE A 112 -4.17 2.90 -10.06
N ALA A 113 -3.69 3.61 -11.08
CA ALA A 113 -4.26 3.57 -12.42
C ALA A 113 -4.17 2.16 -13.05
N GLU A 114 -3.02 1.51 -12.95
CA GLU A 114 -2.79 0.15 -13.42
C GLU A 114 -3.66 -0.87 -12.67
N LEU A 115 -3.78 -0.75 -11.34
CA LEU A 115 -4.63 -1.62 -10.54
C LEU A 115 -6.10 -1.45 -10.92
N ALA A 116 -6.58 -0.22 -11.10
CA ALA A 116 -7.96 0.03 -11.53
C ALA A 116 -8.26 -0.62 -12.88
N HIS A 117 -7.32 -0.52 -13.82
CA HIS A 117 -7.42 -1.16 -15.12
C HIS A 117 -7.42 -2.70 -15.01
N HIS A 118 -6.51 -3.26 -14.22
CA HIS A 118 -6.43 -4.70 -13.95
C HIS A 118 -7.76 -5.23 -13.38
N VAL A 119 -8.29 -4.57 -12.34
CA VAL A 119 -9.55 -4.97 -11.71
C VAL A 119 -10.70 -4.89 -12.71
N ARG A 120 -10.86 -3.76 -13.42
CA ARG A 120 -11.94 -3.56 -14.39
C ARG A 120 -11.95 -4.67 -15.46
N ILE A 121 -10.78 -4.99 -16.02
CA ILE A 121 -10.65 -6.10 -16.99
C ILE A 121 -10.99 -7.44 -16.34
N GLY A 122 -10.44 -7.71 -15.16
CA GLY A 122 -10.64 -8.98 -14.44
C GLY A 122 -12.10 -9.27 -14.11
N ILE A 123 -12.93 -8.24 -13.90
CA ILE A 123 -14.38 -8.40 -13.67
C ILE A 123 -15.24 -8.22 -14.92
N GLY A 124 -14.62 -7.99 -16.09
CA GLY A 124 -15.30 -7.94 -17.38
C GLY A 124 -16.17 -6.70 -17.59
N GLN A 125 -15.83 -5.56 -16.97
CA GLN A 125 -16.63 -4.33 -17.07
C GLN A 125 -16.04 -3.33 -18.08
N VAL A 126 -16.93 -2.62 -18.79
CA VAL A 126 -16.52 -1.62 -19.78
C VAL A 126 -16.02 -0.35 -19.11
N THR A 127 -16.74 0.15 -18.10
CA THR A 127 -16.45 1.43 -17.44
C THR A 127 -15.93 1.24 -16.01
N MET A 128 -15.15 2.21 -15.52
CA MET A 128 -14.67 2.21 -14.11
C MET A 128 -15.81 2.29 -13.11
N ALA A 129 -16.87 3.06 -13.41
CA ALA A 129 -18.05 3.16 -12.54
C ALA A 129 -18.83 1.84 -12.43
N ALA A 130 -19.00 1.11 -13.54
CA ALA A 130 -19.62 -0.21 -13.52
C ALA A 130 -18.74 -1.23 -12.77
N ALA A 131 -17.42 -1.12 -12.94
CA ALA A 131 -16.46 -1.92 -12.19
C ALA A 131 -16.57 -1.70 -10.68
N LEU A 132 -16.56 -0.43 -10.24
CA LEU A 132 -16.69 -0.08 -8.82
C LEU A 132 -17.96 -0.65 -8.20
N ARG A 133 -19.12 -0.36 -8.81
CA ARG A 133 -20.42 -0.85 -8.31
C ARG A 133 -20.47 -2.37 -8.21
N THR A 134 -19.96 -3.07 -9.23
CA THR A 134 -19.92 -4.54 -9.25
C THR A 134 -19.03 -5.08 -8.13
N THR A 135 -17.85 -4.49 -7.93
CA THR A 135 -16.93 -4.91 -6.86
C THR A 135 -17.53 -4.63 -5.48
N GLU A 136 -18.13 -3.47 -5.26
CA GLU A 136 -18.83 -3.12 -4.02
C GLU A 136 -19.98 -4.08 -3.72
N GLU A 137 -20.81 -4.40 -4.73
CA GLU A 137 -21.92 -5.34 -4.57
C GLU A 137 -21.43 -6.75 -4.22
N ARG A 138 -20.35 -7.23 -4.88
CA ARG A 138 -19.72 -8.49 -4.52
C ARG A 138 -19.25 -8.51 -3.06
N ARG A 139 -18.69 -7.39 -2.57
CA ARG A 139 -18.21 -7.30 -1.18
C ARG A 139 -19.35 -7.18 -0.17
N ARG A 140 -20.45 -6.51 -0.49
CA ARG A 140 -21.65 -6.52 0.35
C ARG A 140 -22.26 -7.92 0.49
N ARG A 141 -22.26 -8.70 -0.61
CA ARG A 141 -22.78 -10.08 -0.60
C ARG A 141 -21.84 -11.07 0.11
N ALA A 142 -20.54 -10.84 0.05
CA ALA A 142 -19.53 -11.66 0.69
C ALA A 142 -18.48 -10.76 1.39
N PRO A 143 -18.81 -10.25 2.59
CA PRO A 143 -17.90 -9.43 3.38
C PRO A 143 -16.62 -10.20 3.71
N LEU A 144 -15.51 -9.48 3.76
CA LEU A 144 -14.22 -10.02 4.16
C LEU A 144 -13.93 -9.60 5.58
N ASP A 145 -13.62 -10.57 6.43
CA ASP A 145 -13.17 -10.30 7.79
C ASP A 145 -11.66 -10.02 7.79
N LEU A 146 -11.28 -8.89 8.41
CA LEU A 146 -9.89 -8.43 8.45
C LEU A 146 -8.98 -9.41 9.20
N ASP A 147 -9.44 -9.99 10.30
CA ASP A 147 -8.62 -10.86 11.15
C ASP A 147 -8.52 -12.28 10.57
N ALA A 148 -9.60 -12.79 9.98
CA ALA A 148 -9.65 -14.12 9.37
C ALA A 148 -9.02 -14.16 7.97
N ASN A 149 -9.15 -13.09 7.17
CA ASN A 149 -8.56 -13.02 5.82
C ASN A 149 -8.00 -11.62 5.50
N PRO A 150 -6.92 -11.20 6.17
CA PRO A 150 -6.31 -9.88 5.98
C PRO A 150 -5.80 -9.68 4.55
N ALA A 151 -5.26 -10.72 3.91
CA ALA A 151 -4.78 -10.61 2.53
C ALA A 151 -5.92 -10.32 1.54
N GLY A 152 -7.04 -11.04 1.68
CA GLY A 152 -8.24 -10.74 0.90
C GLY A 152 -8.79 -9.35 1.20
N TYR A 153 -8.90 -9.00 2.49
CA TYR A 153 -9.45 -7.72 2.94
C TYR A 153 -8.67 -6.55 2.34
N TRP A 154 -7.36 -6.49 2.57
CA TRP A 154 -6.53 -5.39 2.09
C TRP A 154 -6.43 -5.34 0.57
N THR A 155 -6.39 -6.49 -0.10
CA THR A 155 -6.50 -6.54 -1.56
C THR A 155 -7.78 -5.84 -2.01
N SER A 156 -8.93 -6.20 -1.42
CA SER A 156 -10.21 -5.58 -1.77
C SER A 156 -10.24 -4.08 -1.49
N VAL A 157 -9.63 -3.62 -0.39
CA VAL A 157 -9.54 -2.19 -0.07
C VAL A 157 -8.76 -1.45 -1.15
N PHE A 158 -7.61 -1.97 -1.59
CA PHE A 158 -6.82 -1.36 -2.66
C PHE A 158 -7.52 -1.40 -4.02
N GLU A 159 -8.21 -2.49 -4.36
CA GLU A 159 -8.97 -2.62 -5.60
C GLU A 159 -10.11 -1.58 -5.67
N LEU A 160 -10.90 -1.44 -4.60
CA LEU A 160 -11.98 -0.45 -4.51
C LEU A 160 -11.42 0.98 -4.57
N SER A 161 -10.32 1.23 -3.86
CA SER A 161 -9.65 2.53 -3.84
C SER A 161 -9.09 2.91 -5.21
N ALA A 162 -8.53 1.95 -5.94
CA ALA A 162 -8.01 2.15 -7.29
C ALA A 162 -9.14 2.54 -8.27
N LEU A 163 -10.27 1.84 -8.23
CA LEU A 163 -11.42 2.15 -9.06
C LEU A 163 -11.99 3.54 -8.75
N ALA A 164 -12.14 3.89 -7.47
CA ALA A 164 -12.58 5.21 -7.05
C ALA A 164 -11.59 6.31 -7.47
N PHE A 165 -10.29 6.05 -7.36
CA PHE A 165 -9.24 6.95 -7.82
C PHE A 165 -9.34 7.21 -9.33
N ALA A 166 -9.47 6.15 -10.13
CA ALA A 166 -9.55 6.28 -11.59
C ALA A 166 -10.78 7.07 -12.05
N ILE A 167 -11.91 6.95 -11.36
CA ILE A 167 -13.12 7.74 -11.65
C ILE A 167 -12.85 9.23 -11.41
N ARG A 168 -12.24 9.58 -10.27
CA ARG A 168 -11.92 10.99 -9.95
C ARG A 168 -10.88 11.58 -10.89
N LEU A 169 -9.85 10.80 -11.23
CA LEU A 169 -8.85 11.24 -12.19
C LEU A 169 -9.50 11.54 -13.55
N ALA A 170 -10.46 10.71 -13.99
CA ALA A 170 -11.18 10.92 -15.23
C ALA A 170 -12.14 12.14 -15.19
N SER A 171 -12.63 12.55 -14.01
CA SER A 171 -13.46 13.75 -13.86
C SER A 171 -12.66 15.05 -13.78
N GLY A 172 -11.33 15.00 -13.86
CA GLY A 172 -10.46 16.17 -13.72
C GLY A 172 -10.29 16.65 -12.27
N ASP A 173 -10.87 15.92 -11.30
CA ASP A 173 -10.56 16.13 -9.90
C ASP A 173 -9.16 15.59 -9.66
N LEU A 174 -8.25 16.44 -9.16
CA LEU A 174 -6.97 16.00 -8.60
C LEU A 174 -7.27 15.14 -7.37
N ALA A 175 -7.56 13.87 -7.60
CA ALA A 175 -7.59 12.87 -6.56
C ALA A 175 -6.20 12.89 -5.94
N LYS A 176 -6.05 13.45 -4.73
CA LYS A 176 -4.78 13.46 -3.99
C LYS A 176 -4.57 12.06 -3.44
N PRO A 177 -4.00 11.12 -4.18
CA PRO A 177 -4.08 9.70 -3.85
C PRO A 177 -3.13 9.35 -2.73
N ALA A 178 -2.04 10.13 -2.55
CA ALA A 178 -1.21 10.10 -1.36
C ALA A 178 -2.04 10.40 -0.09
N ARG A 179 -2.96 11.37 -0.13
CA ARG A 179 -3.86 11.65 1.02
C ARG A 179 -4.89 10.54 1.22
N LEU A 180 -5.40 9.96 0.15
CA LEU A 180 -6.33 8.81 0.24
C LEU A 180 -5.62 7.58 0.82
N ALA A 181 -4.43 7.24 0.33
CA ALA A 181 -3.59 6.17 0.85
C ALA A 181 -3.20 6.42 2.31
N GLN A 182 -2.85 7.66 2.68
CA GLN A 182 -2.58 8.04 4.08
C GLN A 182 -3.82 7.88 4.97
N ARG A 183 -5.02 8.24 4.50
CA ARG A 183 -6.28 8.05 5.25
C ARG A 183 -6.64 6.57 5.43
N ILE A 184 -6.45 5.77 4.38
CA ILE A 184 -6.65 4.31 4.41
C ILE A 184 -5.68 3.67 5.41
N VAL A 185 -4.40 4.05 5.39
CA VAL A 185 -3.38 3.59 6.36
C VAL A 185 -3.72 4.05 7.78
N ALA A 186 -4.27 5.25 7.95
CA ALA A 186 -4.68 5.77 9.26
C ALA A 186 -5.94 5.10 9.86
N GLY A 187 -6.50 4.08 9.20
CA GLY A 187 -7.73 3.41 9.65
C GLY A 187 -8.96 4.32 9.65
N GLN A 188 -8.90 5.46 8.97
CA GLN A 188 -10.06 6.31 8.78
C GLN A 188 -10.90 5.74 7.65
N GLU A 189 -12.19 5.50 7.91
CA GLU A 189 -13.13 5.12 6.87
C GLU A 189 -13.07 6.12 5.71
N ALA A 190 -13.29 5.62 4.49
CA ALA A 190 -13.49 6.45 3.31
C ALA A 190 -14.75 7.35 3.43
N GLU A 191 -15.48 7.25 4.54
CA GLU A 191 -16.61 8.08 4.93
C GLU A 191 -16.15 9.45 5.42
N GLY A 192 -15.80 10.28 4.45
CA GLY A 192 -15.89 11.72 4.56
C GLY A 192 -16.36 12.22 3.22
N SER A 193 -17.66 12.55 3.13
CA SER A 193 -18.28 13.20 1.98
C SER A 193 -17.32 14.24 1.38
N LEU A 194 -16.86 14.00 0.15
CA LEU A 194 -16.09 14.97 -0.64
C LEU A 194 -17.02 15.98 -1.34
N ALA A 195 -18.28 16.10 -0.90
CA ALA A 195 -19.29 16.94 -1.53
C ALA A 195 -19.47 18.33 -0.86
N THR A 196 -18.65 18.72 0.11
CA THR A 196 -18.84 20.02 0.78
C THR A 196 -17.52 20.68 1.13
N GLU A 197 -16.89 21.29 0.12
CA GLU A 197 -16.23 22.59 0.28
C GLU A 197 -16.58 23.40 -0.98
N ALA A 198 -17.79 23.95 -1.00
CA ALA A 198 -18.07 25.10 -1.87
C ALA A 198 -17.42 26.33 -1.21
N PRO A 199 -16.64 27.12 -1.94
CA PRO A 199 -16.09 28.36 -1.39
C PRO A 199 -17.21 29.42 -1.26
N GLU A 200 -17.23 30.11 -0.12
CA GLU A 200 -17.89 31.41 0.04
C GLU A 200 -17.23 32.49 -0.82
#